data_AF-A0A938Z3M5-F1
#
_entry.id   AF-A0A938Z3M5-F1
#
_cell.length_a   1.000
_cell.length_b   1.000
_cell.length_c   1.000
_cell.angle_alpha   90.00
_cell.angle_beta   90.00
_cell.angle_gamma   90.00
#
_symmetry.space_group_name_H-M   'P 1'
#
loop_
_entity.id
_entity.type
_entity.pdbx_description
1 polymer ?
#
loop_
_entity_poly.entity_id
_entity_poly.type
_entity_poly.pdbx_seq_one_letter_code
_entity_poly.pdbx_strand_id
1 'polypeptide(L)' 'VWFKSDSEAGKFTSNLFSFPTTYVIDQNGNIVGDPIVGAISSAEQRAALDKLIDQAIANSKQ' A
#
# COMPACT_ATOMS: atom_id res chain seq x y z
N VAL A 1 5.09 13.74 -9.88
CA VAL A 1 4.20 12.75 -10.53
C VAL A 1 2.82 13.37 -10.62
N TRP A 2 2.17 13.36 -11.79
CA TRP A 2 0.83 13.94 -11.98
C TRP A 2 -0.02 12.94 -12.77
N PHE A 3 -1.17 12.54 -12.22
CA PHE A 3 -2.12 11.63 -12.85
C PHE A 3 -3.28 12.43 -13.43
N LYS A 4 -3.76 12.06 -14.63
CA LYS A 4 -5.02 12.62 -15.14
C LYS A 4 -6.15 12.25 -14.19
N SER A 5 -7.04 13.17 -13.89
CA SER A 5 -8.13 12.97 -12.91
C SER A 5 -9.08 11.83 -13.28
N ASP A 6 -9.25 11.54 -14.57
CA ASP A 6 -10.08 10.46 -15.09
C ASP A 6 -9.38 9.10 -15.20
N SER A 7 -8.05 9.06 -15.05
CA SER A 7 -7.27 7.82 -15.05
C SER A 7 -7.51 6.98 -13.81
N GLU A 8 -7.25 5.67 -13.89
CA GLU A 8 -7.38 4.75 -12.74
C GLU A 8 -6.50 5.19 -11.56
N ALA A 9 -5.27 5.61 -11.84
CA ALA A 9 -4.38 6.17 -10.82
C ALA A 9 -4.92 7.49 -10.23
N GLY A 10 -5.52 8.36 -11.06
CA GLY A 10 -6.18 9.59 -10.62
C GLY A 10 -7.32 9.32 -9.65
N LYS A 11 -8.22 8.40 -10.01
CA LYS A 11 -9.35 7.97 -9.17
C LYS A 11 -8.89 7.27 -7.89
N PHE A 12 -7.84 6.47 -7.96
CA PHE A 12 -7.25 5.84 -6.77
C PHE A 12 -6.71 6.90 -5.80
N THR A 13 -5.88 7.82 -6.28
CA THR A 13 -5.29 8.87 -5.44
C THR A 13 -6.32 9.88 -4.91
N SER A 14 -7.43 10.12 -5.63
CA SER A 14 -8.50 11.00 -5.15
C SER A 14 -9.27 10.46 -3.94
N ASN A 15 -9.19 9.15 -3.69
CA ASN A 15 -9.83 8.51 -2.53
C ASN A 15 -8.91 8.42 -1.31
N LEU A 16 -7.70 8.98 -1.36
CA LEU A 16 -6.75 8.96 -0.25
C LEU A 16 -7.02 10.14 0.70
N PHE A 17 -7.84 9.91 1.73
CA PHE A 17 -8.25 10.96 2.68
C PHE A 17 -7.41 11.01 3.97
N SER A 18 -6.79 9.90 4.36
CA SER A 18 -6.01 9.80 5.59
C SER A 18 -4.51 9.91 5.32
N PHE A 19 -3.80 10.71 6.11
CA PHE A 19 -2.35 10.88 5.97
C PHE A 19 -1.61 10.69 7.31
N PRO A 20 -0.48 9.97 7.31
CA PRO A 20 0.07 9.16 6.21
C PRO A 20 -0.75 7.88 5.98
N THR A 21 -0.65 7.30 4.77
CA THR A 21 -1.19 5.98 4.46
C THR A 21 -0.15 5.18 3.66
N THR A 22 0.12 3.95 4.07
CA THR A 22 1.12 3.07 3.45
C THR A 22 0.44 1.90 2.74
N TYR A 23 0.70 1.75 1.44
CA TYR A 23 0.31 0.60 0.62
C TYR A 23 1.56 -0.25 0.33
N VAL A 24 1.40 -1.57 0.33
CA VAL A 24 2.44 -2.52 -0.11
C VAL A 24 2.01 -3.10 -1.45
N ILE A 25 2.94 -3.14 -2.40
CA ILE A 25 2.73 -3.64 -3.77
C ILE A 25 3.68 -4.82 -4.01
N ASP A 26 3.20 -5.91 -4.61
CA ASP A 26 4.04 -7.06 -5.00
C ASP A 26 4.77 -6.84 -6.35
N GLN A 27 5.65 -7.77 -6.74
CA GLN A 27 6.40 -7.65 -8.00
C GLN A 27 5.52 -7.70 -9.25
N ASN A 28 4.29 -8.20 -9.14
CA ASN A 28 3.32 -8.24 -10.25
C ASN A 28 2.51 -6.94 -10.36
N GLY A 29 2.71 -5.99 -9.44
CA GLY A 29 2.00 -4.72 -9.40
C GLY A 29 0.67 -4.75 -8.65
N ASN A 30 0.38 -5.82 -7.89
CA ASN A 30 -0.87 -5.93 -7.12
C ASN A 30 -0.70 -5.28 -5.74
N ILE A 31 -1.75 -4.61 -5.27
CA ILE A 31 -1.85 -4.19 -3.86
C ILE A 31 -1.99 -5.43 -2.98
N VAL A 32 -1.16 -5.49 -1.94
CA VAL A 32 -1.14 -6.59 -0.98
C VAL A 32 -1.87 -6.16 0.28
N GLY A 33 -2.99 -6.84 0.55
CA GLY A 33 -3.79 -6.63 1.76
C GLY A 33 -4.37 -5.21 1.87
N ASP A 34 -4.70 -4.85 3.11
CA ASP A 34 -5.25 -3.53 3.44
C ASP A 34 -4.14 -2.52 3.72
N PRO A 35 -4.34 -1.24 3.38
CA PRO A 35 -3.36 -0.20 3.69
C PRO A 35 -3.26 0.08 5.18
N ILE A 36 -2.07 0.48 5.63
CA ILE A 36 -1.84 0.96 7.00
C ILE A 36 -2.15 2.45 7.03
N VAL A 37 -3.16 2.83 7.83
CA VAL A 37 -3.56 4.22 8.03
C VAL A 37 -2.92 4.79 9.30
N GLY A 38 -2.32 5.97 9.17
CA GLY A 38 -1.61 6.66 10.24
C GLY A 38 -0.11 6.37 10.26
N ALA A 39 0.62 7.11 11.08
CA ALA A 39 2.07 6.97 11.18
C ALA A 39 2.46 5.59 11.71
N ILE A 40 3.51 5.00 11.14
CA ILE A 40 4.10 3.74 11.62
C ILE A 40 5.10 4.08 12.73
N SER A 41 4.61 4.19 13.96
CA SER A 41 5.43 4.57 15.13
C SER A 41 5.45 3.51 16.23
N SER A 42 4.54 2.54 16.20
CA SER A 42 4.45 1.45 17.17
C SER A 42 5.02 0.13 16.63
N ALA A 43 5.35 -0.78 17.53
CA ALA A 43 5.84 -2.11 17.17
C ALA A 43 4.74 -2.92 16.45
N GLU A 44 3.48 -2.74 16.85
CA GLU A 44 2.32 -3.40 16.26
C GLU A 44 2.11 -2.98 14.80
N GLN A 45 2.24 -1.68 14.51
CA GLN A 45 2.16 -1.17 13.13
C GLN A 45 3.34 -1.63 12.29
N ARG A 46 4.54 -1.74 12.89
CA ARG A 46 5.72 -2.26 12.20
C ARG A 46 5.53 -3.74 11.85
N ALA A 47 5.02 -4.54 12.77
CA ALA A 47 4.71 -5.95 12.53
C ALA A 47 3.62 -6.12 11.46
N ALA A 48 2.61 -5.23 11.43
CA ALA A 48 1.61 -5.23 10.36
C ALA A 48 2.24 -4.95 8.98
N LEU A 49 3.16 -3.98 8.90
CA LEU A 49 3.91 -3.70 7.68
C LEU A 49 4.77 -4.90 7.25
N ASP A 50 5.53 -5.47 8.18
CA ASP A 50 6.41 -6.61 7.90
C ASP A 50 5.61 -7.81 7.37
N LYS A 51 4.41 -8.08 7.92
CA LYS A 51 3.50 -9.12 7.41
C LYS A 51 3.07 -8.87 5.96
N LEU A 52 2.74 -7.62 5.61
CA LEU A 52 2.36 -7.27 4.24
C LEU A 52 3.54 -7.42 3.28
N ILE A 53 4.75 -7.07 3.72
CA ILE A 53 5.99 -7.26 2.95
C ILE A 53 6.26 -8.75 2.72
N ASP A 54 6.16 -9.59 3.76
CA ASP A 54 6.35 -11.04 3.64
C ASP A 54 5.35 -11.65 2.66
N GLN A 55 4.09 -11.20 2.71
CA GLN A 55 3.06 -11.62 1.76
C GLN A 55 3.39 -11.16 0.33
N ALA A 56 3.88 -9.92 0.15
CA ALA A 56 4.30 -9.43 -1.16
C ALA A 56 5.44 -10.25 -1.74
N ILE A 57 6.44 -10.59 -0.92
CA ILE A 57 7.57 -11.45 -1.31
C ILE A 57 7.07 -12.86 -1.68
N ALA A 58 6.13 -13.41 -0.92
CA ALA A 58 5.53 -14.72 -1.22
C ALA A 58 4.76 -14.72 -2.55
N ASN A 59 3.96 -13.69 -2.80
CA ASN A 59 3.21 -13.52 -4.06
C ASN A 59 4.11 -13.32 -5.28
N SER A 60 5.34 -12.87 -5.06
CA SER A 60 6.32 -12.57 -6.12
C SER A 60 7.13 -13.81 -6.56
N LYS A 61 7.00 -14.94 -5.87
CA LYS A 61 7.61 -16.20 -6.29
C LYS A 61 6.74 -16.83 -7.37
N GLN A 62 7.15 -16.65 -8.62
CA GLN A 62 6.63 -17.36 -9.78
C GLN A 62 7.22 -18.77 -9.88
#